data_AF-A0A0H5RE47-F1
#
_entry.id   AF-A0A0H5RE47-F1
#
_cell.length_a   1.000
_cell.length_b   1.000
_cell.length_c   1.000
_cell.angle_alpha   90.00
_cell.angle_beta   90.00
_cell.angle_gamma   90.00
#
_symmetry.space_group_name_H-M   'P 1'
#
loop_
_entity.id
_entity.type
_entity.pdbx_description
1 polymer ?
#
loop_
_entity_poly.entity_id
_entity_poly.type
_entity_poly.pdbx_seq_one_letter_code
_entity_poly.pdbx_strand_id
1 'polypeptide(L)'
;LFLRAEEMEALLMEDFLLDLTAFDELGRVDQLVVKVHGKSEKAQAQGPVVLTLWRLNSHPMLCPVRALFLYVARSGITKGYLFGPKSVIDRLDMEPVSLD
;
A
#
# COMPACT_ATOMS: atom_id res chain seq x y z
N LEU A 1 -10.64 -8.09 -9.22
CA LEU A 1 -9.76 -7.21 -10.00
C LEU A 1 -8.34 -7.45 -9.50
N PHE A 2 -7.40 -7.82 -10.35
CA PHE A 2 -5.99 -7.95 -9.98
C PHE A 2 -5.23 -6.80 -10.62
N LEU A 3 -4.41 -6.10 -9.84
CA LEU A 3 -3.51 -5.06 -10.37
C LEU A 3 -2.37 -5.73 -11.14
N ARG A 4 -1.99 -5.13 -12.26
CA ARG A 4 -0.75 -5.47 -12.95
C ARG A 4 0.44 -4.91 -12.18
N ALA A 5 1.63 -5.49 -12.40
CA ALA A 5 2.85 -5.07 -11.72
C ALA A 5 3.09 -3.55 -11.90
N GLU A 6 2.91 -3.04 -13.12
CA GLU A 6 3.17 -1.63 -13.40
C GLU A 6 2.09 -0.71 -12.82
N GLU A 7 0.89 -1.21 -12.53
CA GLU A 7 -0.16 -0.46 -11.81
C GLU A 7 0.17 -0.35 -10.32
N MET A 8 0.80 -1.39 -9.75
CA MET A 8 1.27 -1.38 -8.37
C MET A 8 2.47 -0.43 -8.19
N GLU A 9 3.42 -0.42 -9.14
CA GLU A 9 4.58 0.48 -9.13
C GLU A 9 4.19 1.97 -9.24
N ALA A 10 3.07 2.25 -9.91
CA ALA A 10 2.58 3.61 -10.12
C ALA A 10 1.77 4.18 -8.96
N LEU A 11 1.50 3.38 -7.90
CA LEU A 11 0.73 3.84 -6.75
C LEU A 11 1.48 4.96 -6.02
N LEU A 12 0.76 6.02 -5.70
CA LEU A 12 1.24 7.11 -4.88
C LEU A 12 0.74 6.95 -3.43
N MET A 13 1.46 7.53 -2.46
CA MET A 13 1.00 7.62 -1.07
C MET A 13 -0.34 8.37 -0.98
N GLU A 14 -0.52 9.35 -1.86
CA GLU A 14 -1.73 10.17 -2.01
C GLU A 14 -2.92 9.42 -2.61
N ASP A 15 -2.69 8.22 -3.17
CA ASP A 15 -3.78 7.37 -3.66
C ASP A 15 -4.49 6.61 -2.53
N PHE A 16 -3.92 6.56 -1.33
CA PHE A 16 -4.57 6.00 -0.15
C PHE A 16 -5.59 6.99 0.43
N LEU A 17 -6.85 6.54 0.52
CA LEU A 17 -7.97 7.34 1.01
C LEU A 17 -8.11 7.13 2.52
N LEU A 18 -7.27 7.84 3.29
CA LEU A 18 -7.23 7.70 4.75
C LEU A 18 -8.57 8.06 5.42
N ASP A 19 -9.34 8.98 4.84
CA ASP A 19 -10.68 9.35 5.33
C ASP A 19 -11.71 8.22 5.19
N LEU A 20 -11.43 7.23 4.33
CA LEU A 20 -12.27 6.04 4.12
C LEU A 20 -11.69 4.79 4.80
N THR A 21 -10.60 4.94 5.56
CA THR A 21 -9.97 3.85 6.29
C THR A 21 -10.73 3.56 7.58
N ALA A 22 -11.06 2.30 7.82
CA ALA A 22 -11.73 1.87 9.04
C ALA A 22 -10.73 1.31 10.06
N PHE A 23 -11.02 1.54 11.33
CA PHE A 23 -10.22 1.10 12.46
C PHE A 23 -11.03 0.15 13.34
N ASP A 24 -10.37 -0.84 13.94
CA ASP A 24 -10.99 -1.69 14.94
C ASP A 24 -11.07 -1.01 16.32
N GLU A 25 -11.66 -1.70 17.30
CA GLU A 25 -11.84 -1.21 18.68
C GLU A 25 -10.52 -0.85 19.39
N LEU A 26 -9.39 -1.34 18.89
CA LEU A 26 -8.05 -1.06 19.42
C LEU A 26 -7.32 0.04 18.62
N GLY A 27 -8.02 0.72 17.71
CA GLY A 27 -7.45 1.78 16.87
C GLY A 27 -6.51 1.26 15.77
N ARG A 28 -6.55 -0.03 15.45
CA ARG A 28 -5.71 -0.62 14.40
C ARG A 28 -6.45 -0.58 13.07
N VAL A 29 -5.72 -0.34 11.98
CA VAL A 29 -6.30 -0.35 10.63
C VAL A 29 -6.90 -1.71 10.33
N ASP A 30 -8.20 -1.73 10.06
CA ASP A 30 -8.95 -2.92 9.68
C ASP A 30 -9.19 -2.97 8.18
N GLN A 31 -9.50 -1.81 7.60
CA GLN A 31 -9.79 -1.61 6.20
C GLN A 31 -8.96 -0.45 5.67
N LEU A 32 -8.07 -0.71 4.71
CA LEU A 32 -7.31 0.32 4.02
C LEU A 32 -7.88 0.53 2.61
N VAL A 33 -8.18 1.78 2.27
CA VAL A 33 -8.78 2.11 0.98
C VAL A 33 -7.75 2.77 0.08
N VAL A 34 -7.66 2.32 -1.17
CA VAL A 34 -6.74 2.84 -2.17
C VAL A 34 -7.46 3.09 -3.48
N LYS A 35 -7.20 4.25 -4.08
CA LYS A 35 -7.68 4.62 -5.40
C LYS A 35 -6.66 4.14 -6.43
N VAL A 36 -7.09 3.42 -7.45
CA VAL A 36 -6.17 2.89 -8.46
C VAL A 36 -6.59 3.32 -9.85
N HIS A 37 -5.60 3.79 -10.62
CA HIS A 37 -5.77 4.19 -12.00
C HIS A 37 -5.39 3.03 -12.91
N GLY A 38 -6.33 2.57 -13.75
CA GLY A 38 -6.01 1.56 -14.75
C GLY A 38 -5.30 2.16 -15.95
N LYS A 39 -4.38 1.40 -16.55
CA LYS A 39 -3.53 1.89 -17.65
C LYS A 39 -4.13 1.81 -19.06
N SER A 40 -5.24 1.09 -19.25
CA SER A 40 -5.89 1.02 -20.57
C SER A 40 -6.65 2.31 -20.88
N GLU A 41 -6.77 2.69 -22.16
CA GLU A 41 -7.62 3.83 -22.58
C GLU A 41 -9.03 3.73 -22.00
N LYS A 42 -9.59 2.51 -21.96
CA LYS A 42 -10.90 2.25 -21.36
C LYS A 42 -10.92 2.55 -19.86
N ALA A 43 -9.89 2.13 -19.12
CA ALA A 43 -9.81 2.38 -17.68
C ALA A 43 -9.55 3.86 -17.37
N GLN A 44 -8.75 4.54 -18.19
CA GLN A 44 -8.56 5.99 -18.08
C GLN A 44 -9.86 6.74 -18.34
N ALA A 45 -10.64 6.34 -19.35
CA ALA A 45 -11.95 6.92 -19.66
C ALA A 45 -13.01 6.67 -18.58
N GLN A 46 -12.91 5.57 -17.83
CA GLN A 46 -13.83 5.22 -16.74
C GLN A 46 -13.46 5.89 -15.41
N GLY A 47 -12.27 6.47 -15.31
CA GLY A 47 -11.76 7.07 -14.08
C GLY A 47 -11.22 6.02 -13.08
N PRO A 48 -10.65 6.50 -11.96
CA PRO A 48 -10.05 5.63 -10.97
C PRO A 48 -11.07 4.72 -10.28
N VAL A 49 -10.63 3.51 -9.93
CA VAL A 49 -11.41 2.53 -9.17
C VAL A 49 -10.95 2.51 -7.73
N VAL A 50 -11.90 2.47 -6.80
CA VAL A 50 -11.60 2.35 -5.36
C VAL A 50 -11.51 0.87 -4.99
N LEU A 51 -10.35 0.47 -4.47
CA LEU A 51 -10.10 -0.85 -3.94
C LEU A 51 -9.99 -0.80 -2.42
N THR A 52 -10.36 -1.91 -1.79
CA THR A 52 -10.30 -2.07 -0.34
C THR A 52 -9.41 -3.25 0.01
N LEU A 53 -8.43 -3.00 0.86
CA LEU A 53 -7.51 -3.98 1.44
C LEU A 53 -7.95 -4.26 2.87
N TRP A 54 -8.36 -5.49 3.14
CA TRP A 54 -8.76 -5.93 4.48
C TRP A 54 -7.56 -6.48 5.24
N ARG A 55 -7.49 -6.19 6.54
CA ARG A 55 -6.52 -6.79 7.42
C ARG A 55 -6.84 -8.27 7.62
N LEU A 56 -5.92 -9.14 7.21
CA LEU A 56 -6.03 -10.58 7.37
C LEU A 56 -5.40 -11.05 8.70
N ASN A 57 -6.20 -11.17 9.74
CA ASN A 57 -5.70 -11.57 11.07
C ASN A 57 -5.37 -13.06 11.19
N SER A 58 -6.08 -13.93 10.44
CA SER A 58 -5.89 -15.38 10.49
C SER A 58 -4.54 -15.83 9.93
N HIS A 59 -3.95 -15.04 9.02
CA HIS A 59 -2.65 -15.32 8.41
C HIS A 59 -1.78 -14.06 8.45
N PRO A 60 -1.22 -13.71 9.62
CA PRO A 60 -0.44 -12.49 9.83
C PRO A 60 0.63 -12.22 8.79
N MET A 61 1.37 -13.27 8.40
CA MET A 61 2.48 -13.21 7.45
C MET A 61 2.03 -12.97 6.01
N LEU A 62 0.75 -13.20 5.70
CA LEU A 62 0.16 -13.01 4.37
C LEU A 62 -0.73 -11.77 4.31
N CYS A 63 -0.75 -10.96 5.37
CA CYS A 63 -1.60 -9.78 5.46
C CYS A 63 -0.97 -8.60 4.73
N PRO A 64 -1.53 -8.16 3.58
CA PRO A 64 -0.94 -7.08 2.79
C PRO A 64 -0.94 -5.75 3.55
N VAL A 65 -1.97 -5.47 4.36
CA VAL A 65 -2.05 -4.25 5.19
C VAL A 65 -0.87 -4.20 6.17
N ARG A 66 -0.53 -5.32 6.82
CA ARG A 66 0.60 -5.38 7.75
C ARG A 66 1.93 -5.23 7.04
N ALA A 67 2.12 -5.95 5.92
CA ALA A 67 3.34 -5.86 5.13
C ALA A 67 3.59 -4.44 4.60
N LEU A 68 2.52 -3.79 4.12
CA LEU A 68 2.57 -2.41 3.63
C LEU A 68 2.93 -1.42 4.73
N PHE A 69 2.29 -1.50 5.91
CA PHE A 69 2.57 -0.58 7.01
C PHE A 69 3.99 -0.76 7.55
N LEU A 70 4.47 -2.00 7.64
CA LEU A 70 5.86 -2.29 8.00
C LEU A 70 6.82 -1.68 6.97
N TYR A 71 6.53 -1.86 5.68
CA TYR A 71 7.31 -1.26 4.60
C TYR A 71 7.35 0.26 4.70
N VAL A 72 6.21 0.94 4.85
CA VAL A 72 6.13 2.41 4.96
C VAL A 72 6.90 2.90 6.19
N ALA A 73 6.76 2.22 7.33
CA ALA A 73 7.48 2.57 8.55
C ALA A 73 9.00 2.47 8.38
N ARG A 74 9.49 1.42 7.72
CA ARG A 74 10.93 1.24 7.45
C ARG A 74 11.45 2.14 6.33
N SER A 75 10.66 2.40 5.29
CA SER A 75 11.09 3.19 4.14
C SER A 75 11.18 4.68 4.47
N GLY A 76 10.36 5.16 5.41
CA GLY A 76 10.24 6.58 5.76
C GLY A 76 9.56 7.41 4.65
N ILE A 77 8.95 6.76 3.66
CA ILE A 77 8.24 7.42 2.57
C ILE A 77 6.91 7.95 3.11
N THR A 78 6.70 9.26 2.95
CA THR A 78 5.48 9.95 3.42
C THR A 78 4.69 10.61 2.29
N LYS A 79 5.25 10.68 1.08
CA LYS A 79 4.64 11.32 -0.11
C LYS A 79 5.23 10.77 -1.41
N GLY A 80 4.49 10.90 -2.51
CA GLY A 80 4.91 10.43 -3.83
C GLY A 80 4.79 8.92 -3.99
N TYR A 81 5.59 8.31 -4.87
CA TYR A 81 5.50 6.87 -5.17
C TYR A 81 5.64 6.01 -3.91
N LEU A 82 4.71 5.06 -3.76
CA LEU A 82 4.64 4.15 -2.63
C LEU A 82 5.98 3.43 -2.41
N PHE A 83 6.58 2.89 -3.47
CA PHE A 83 7.83 2.12 -3.38
C PHE A 83 9.10 2.97 -3.45
N GLY A 84 8.96 4.28 -3.67
CA GLY A 84 10.08 5.22 -3.79
C GLY A 84 11.08 4.87 -4.90
N PRO A 85 12.27 5.53 -4.90
CA PRO A 85 13.34 5.18 -5.81
C PRO A 85 14.06 3.90 -5.36
N LYS A 86 14.74 3.23 -6.31
CA LYS A 86 15.53 2.01 -6.06
C LYS A 86 16.48 2.13 -4.84
N SER A 87 17.06 3.30 -4.61
CA SER A 87 17.95 3.53 -3.46
C SER A 87 17.29 3.30 -2.09
N VAL A 88 15.98 3.51 -1.98
CA VAL A 88 15.23 3.19 -0.75
C VAL A 88 15.12 1.69 -0.57
N ILE A 89 14.82 0.96 -1.64
CA ILE A 89 14.73 -0.50 -1.62
C ILE A 89 16.09 -1.11 -1.26
N ASP A 90 17.16 -0.65 -1.92
CA ASP A 90 18.52 -1.12 -1.65
C ASP A 90 18.93 -0.89 -0.19
N ARG A 91 18.51 0.22 0.42
CA ARG A 91 18.76 0.47 1.86
C ARG A 91 18.01 -0.52 2.75
N LEU A 92 16.74 -0.81 2.45
CA LEU A 92 15.91 -1.72 3.23
C LEU A 92 16.43 -3.16 3.25
N ASP A 93 17.03 -3.60 2.13
CA ASP A 93 17.63 -4.93 1.99
C ASP A 93 18.93 -5.09 2.78
N MET A 94 19.68 -3.98 2.97
CA MET A 94 20.95 -3.96 3.70
C MET A 94 20.78 -3.78 5.21
N GLU A 95 19.64 -3.25 5.65
CA GLU A 95 19.35 -3.05 7.08
C GLU A 95 18.87 -4.36 7.72
N PRO A 96 19.55 -4.85 8.79
CA PRO A 96 19.05 -5.97 9.55
C PRO A 96 17.68 -5.64 10.15
N VAL A 97 16.75 -6.59 10.09
CA VAL A 97 15.45 -6.46 10.74
C VAL A 97 15.69 -6.53 12.25
N SER A 98 15.75 -5.38 12.93
CA SER A 98 15.62 -5.31 14.39
C SER A 98 14.17 -5.62 14.74
N LEU A 99 13.98 -6.65 15.57
CA LEU A 99 12.71 -7.04 16.18
C LEU A 99 12.78 -6.68 17.66
N ASP A 100 13.01 -5.40 17.94
CA ASP A 100 12.98 -4.85 19.30
C ASP A 100 11.55 -4.49 19.72
#